data_AF-A0A7X7IUD3-F1
#
_entry.id   AF-A0A7X7IUD3-F1
#
_cell.length_a   1.000
_cell.length_b   1.000
_cell.length_c   1.000
_cell.angle_alpha   90.00
_cell.angle_beta   90.00
_cell.angle_gamma   90.00
#
_symmetry.space_group_name_H-M   'P 1'
#
loop_
_entity.id
_entity.type
_entity.pdbx_description
1 polymer ?
#
loop_
_entity_poly.entity_id
_entity_poly.type
_entity_poly.pdbx_seq_one_letter_code
_entity_poly.pdbx_strand_id
1 'polypeptide(L)'
;MPLLREGDKIRDTYEIEALGKAQLARERIKEIIDSAGDGVVAKQVEAYIIEMRVALDTETARMEIPTLRTTIEAEFIRIDEMLEKFGSAQHQRQIENLRNRYGELGESASAKEFKKLSQDLATMRIDILADQPAFWVVWLQHLYQKRATMQNLAEADRLFRQGAAFMEANNIQGLKKTIVALLELLPEDVSEEMKRGYCSGITL
;
A
#
# COMPACT_ATOMS: atom_id res chain seq x y z
N MET A 1 -13.04 -9.40 25.23
CA MET A 1 -13.51 -8.09 24.73
C MET A 1 -12.58 -7.67 23.61
N PRO A 2 -13.03 -7.51 22.36
CA PRO A 2 -12.16 -7.03 21.30
C PRO A 2 -12.03 -5.51 21.44
N LEU A 3 -10.83 -5.05 21.76
CA LEU A 3 -10.44 -3.66 21.63
C LEU A 3 -10.46 -3.34 20.13
N LEU A 4 -11.55 -2.74 19.64
CA LEU A 4 -11.54 -2.05 18.35
C LEU A 4 -10.34 -1.10 18.40
N ARG A 5 -9.33 -1.36 17.54
CA ARG A 5 -8.09 -0.60 17.50
C ARG A 5 -8.48 0.85 17.29
N GLU A 6 -7.84 1.77 18.00
CA GLU A 6 -8.22 3.19 18.05
C GLU A 6 -8.30 3.81 16.64
N GLY A 7 -7.48 3.32 15.72
CA GLY A 7 -7.54 3.59 14.28
C GLY A 7 -8.82 3.19 13.56
N ASP A 8 -9.43 2.06 13.91
CA ASP A 8 -10.71 1.61 13.33
C ASP A 8 -11.85 2.51 13.83
N LYS A 9 -11.81 2.95 15.10
CA LYS A 9 -12.80 3.89 15.65
C LYS A 9 -12.70 5.29 15.04
N ILE A 10 -11.47 5.76 14.82
CA ILE A 10 -11.21 7.03 14.17
C ILE A 10 -11.76 7.00 12.74
N ARG A 11 -11.43 5.95 11.98
CA ARG A 11 -11.93 5.76 10.61
C ARG A 11 -13.46 5.69 10.54
N ASP A 12 -14.10 4.89 11.40
CA ASP A 12 -15.56 4.76 11.44
C ASP A 12 -16.26 6.09 11.76
N THR A 13 -15.69 6.90 12.66
CA THR A 13 -16.27 8.20 13.05
C THR A 13 -16.26 9.19 11.89
N TYR A 14 -15.15 9.25 11.13
CA TYR A 14 -15.03 10.13 9.98
C TYR A 14 -15.82 9.63 8.76
N GLU A 15 -15.92 8.31 8.54
CA GLU A 15 -16.77 7.74 7.49
C GLU A 15 -18.27 8.07 7.72
N ILE A 16 -18.74 8.02 8.98
CA ILE A 16 -20.11 8.40 9.34
C ILE A 16 -20.36 9.89 9.13
N GLU A 17 -19.42 10.76 9.51
CA GLU A 17 -19.53 12.20 9.32
C GLU A 17 -19.53 12.59 7.82
N ALA A 18 -18.69 11.95 7.01
CA ALA A 18 -18.62 12.17 5.57
C ALA A 18 -19.91 11.74 4.85
N LEU A 19 -20.50 10.60 5.25
CA LEU A 19 -21.79 10.14 4.73
C LEU A 19 -22.94 11.09 5.10
N GLY A 20 -22.93 11.62 6.33
CA GLY A 20 -23.88 12.65 6.77
C GLY A 20 -23.79 13.94 5.94
N LYS A 21 -22.58 14.44 5.71
CA LYS A 21 -22.33 15.63 4.87
C LYS A 21 -22.76 15.41 3.41
N ALA A 22 -22.51 14.23 2.84
CA ALA A 22 -22.92 13.88 1.49
C ALA A 22 -24.45 13.80 1.33
N GLN A 23 -25.15 13.28 2.34
CA GLN A 23 -26.61 13.21 2.34
C GLN A 23 -27.23 14.63 2.42
N LEU A 24 -26.71 15.49 3.29
CA LEU A 24 -27.14 16.89 3.40
C LEU A 24 -26.91 17.67 2.09
N ALA A 25 -25.75 17.47 1.44
CA ALA A 25 -25.46 18.10 0.16
C ALA A 25 -26.44 17.68 -0.94
N ARG A 26 -26.84 16.40 -0.96
CA ARG A 26 -27.82 15.87 -1.90
C ARG A 26 -29.21 16.48 -1.69
N GLU A 27 -29.63 16.63 -0.44
CA GLU A 27 -30.91 17.26 -0.09
C GLU A 27 -30.91 18.74 -0.50
N ARG A 28 -29.81 19.45 -0.27
CA ARG A 28 -29.69 20.86 -0.66
C ARG A 28 -29.66 21.08 -2.17
N ILE A 29 -28.99 20.23 -2.93
CA ILE A 29 -29.02 20.27 -4.40
C ILE A 29 -30.44 20.05 -4.92
N LYS A 30 -31.18 19.11 -4.31
CA LYS A 30 -32.58 18.85 -4.67
C LYS A 30 -33.47 20.07 -4.41
N GLU A 31 -33.31 20.74 -3.26
CA GLU A 31 -34.02 21.99 -2.96
C GLU A 31 -33.73 23.10 -3.98
N ILE A 32 -32.47 23.28 -4.38
CA ILE A 32 -32.10 24.31 -5.38
C ILE A 32 -32.75 24.02 -6.73
N ILE A 33 -32.77 22.75 -7.15
CA ILE A 33 -33.42 22.30 -8.38
C ILE A 33 -34.93 22.54 -8.34
N ASP A 34 -35.57 22.22 -7.21
CA ASP A 34 -37.02 22.36 -7.03
C ASP A 34 -37.47 23.83 -6.93
N SER A 35 -36.57 24.77 -6.59
CA SER A 35 -36.90 26.18 -6.26
C SER A 35 -36.63 27.24 -7.34
N ALA A 36 -35.93 26.92 -8.44
CA ALA A 36 -35.47 27.92 -9.40
C ALA A 36 -35.88 27.62 -10.86
N GLY A 37 -35.92 28.66 -11.70
CA GLY A 37 -36.13 28.53 -13.15
C GLY A 37 -34.83 28.18 -13.91
N ASP A 38 -34.95 27.46 -15.02
CA ASP A 38 -33.89 26.68 -15.71
C ASP A 38 -32.48 27.32 -15.78
N GLY A 39 -32.37 28.63 -16.05
CA GLY A 39 -31.08 29.32 -16.18
C GLY A 39 -30.40 29.76 -14.88
N VAL A 40 -31.16 29.93 -13.79
CA VAL A 40 -30.65 30.34 -12.47
C VAL A 40 -30.31 29.11 -11.62
N VAL A 41 -31.05 28.00 -11.80
CA VAL A 41 -30.81 26.70 -11.15
C VAL A 41 -29.39 26.23 -11.43
N ALA A 42 -28.97 26.22 -12.69
CA ALA A 42 -27.69 25.65 -13.09
C ALA A 42 -26.50 26.32 -12.40
N LYS A 43 -26.49 27.66 -12.33
CA LYS A 43 -25.39 28.42 -11.69
C LYS A 43 -25.36 28.25 -10.17
N GLN A 44 -26.53 28.13 -9.53
CA GLN A 44 -26.61 27.94 -8.07
C GLN A 44 -26.20 26.53 -7.66
N VAL A 45 -26.64 25.52 -8.42
CA VAL A 45 -26.20 24.13 -8.23
C VAL A 45 -24.70 24.01 -8.47
N GLU A 46 -24.17 24.62 -9.54
CA GLU A 46 -22.74 24.60 -9.84
C GLU A 46 -21.89 25.25 -8.73
N ALA A 47 -22.30 26.43 -8.24
CA ALA A 47 -21.61 27.09 -7.12
C ALA A 47 -21.60 26.22 -5.85
N TYR A 48 -22.72 25.58 -5.53
CA TYR A 48 -22.83 24.71 -4.37
C TYR A 48 -22.00 23.42 -4.51
N ILE A 49 -21.94 22.83 -5.71
CA ILE A 49 -21.07 21.66 -5.98
C ILE A 49 -19.59 22.04 -5.79
N ILE A 50 -19.18 23.23 -6.24
CA ILE A 50 -17.80 23.70 -6.05
C ILE A 50 -17.49 23.87 -4.56
N GLU A 51 -18.39 24.51 -3.80
CA GLU A 51 -18.24 24.68 -2.35
C GLU A 51 -18.10 23.33 -1.62
N MET A 52 -18.92 22.34 -1.99
CA MET A 52 -18.85 21.00 -1.43
C MET A 52 -17.57 20.25 -1.79
N ARG A 53 -17.06 20.43 -3.02
CA ARG A 53 -15.74 19.88 -3.40
C ARG A 53 -14.64 20.47 -2.53
N VAL A 54 -14.63 21.79 -2.34
CA VAL A 54 -13.64 22.46 -1.48
C VAL A 54 -13.73 21.98 -0.04
N ALA A 55 -14.94 21.82 0.50
CA ALA A 55 -15.14 21.30 1.85
C ALA A 55 -14.65 19.85 2.00
N LEU A 56 -14.91 18.99 1.01
CA LEU A 56 -14.46 17.61 1.00
C LEU A 56 -12.95 17.49 0.88
N ASP A 57 -12.32 18.31 0.01
CA ASP A 57 -10.86 18.36 -0.14
C ASP A 57 -10.19 18.81 1.15
N THR A 58 -10.78 19.79 1.84
CA THR A 58 -10.30 20.29 3.14
C THR A 58 -10.36 19.21 4.23
N GLU A 59 -11.47 18.47 4.30
CA GLU A 59 -11.61 17.38 5.27
C GLU A 59 -10.67 16.21 4.95
N THR A 60 -10.52 15.87 3.67
CA THR A 60 -9.60 14.82 3.21
C THR A 60 -8.16 15.17 3.58
N ALA A 61 -7.76 16.43 3.38
CA ALA A 61 -6.44 16.91 3.80
C ALA A 61 -6.25 16.86 5.32
N ARG A 62 -7.29 17.15 6.10
CA ARG A 62 -7.27 17.07 7.56
C ARG A 62 -7.10 15.63 8.07
N MET A 63 -7.72 14.66 7.39
CA MET A 63 -7.69 13.25 7.77
C MET A 63 -6.45 12.49 7.28
N GLU A 64 -5.71 13.04 6.31
CA GLU A 64 -4.58 12.35 5.69
C GLU A 64 -3.50 11.94 6.70
N ILE A 65 -3.03 12.88 7.54
CA ILE A 65 -1.98 12.60 8.53
C ILE A 65 -2.46 11.64 9.62
N PRO A 66 -3.62 11.82 10.27
CA PRO A 66 -4.14 10.85 11.25
C PRO A 66 -4.27 9.43 10.69
N THR A 67 -4.71 9.31 9.44
CA THR A 67 -4.82 8.01 8.75
C THR A 67 -3.44 7.39 8.51
N LEU A 68 -2.46 8.19 8.08
CA LEU A 68 -1.10 7.72 7.88
C LEU A 68 -0.44 7.27 9.20
N ARG A 69 -0.63 8.01 10.29
CA ARG A 69 -0.15 7.62 11.63
C ARG A 69 -0.68 6.25 12.05
N THR A 70 -2.00 6.08 11.96
CA THR A 70 -2.67 4.80 12.24
C THR A 70 -2.10 3.66 11.38
N THR A 71 -1.88 3.93 10.09
CA THR A 71 -1.35 2.93 9.15
C THR A 71 0.08 2.53 9.52
N ILE A 72 0.92 3.50 9.87
CA ILE A 72 2.31 3.30 10.28
C ILE A 72 2.40 2.49 11.57
N GLU A 73 1.58 2.83 12.57
CA GLU A 73 1.50 2.10 13.85
C GLU A 73 1.06 0.64 13.66
N ALA A 74 0.05 0.41 12.82
CA ALA A 74 -0.36 -0.93 12.45
C ALA A 74 0.76 -1.71 11.74
N GLU A 75 1.56 -1.04 10.91
CA GLU A 75 2.68 -1.68 10.21
C GLU A 75 3.85 -2.02 11.14
N PHE A 76 4.15 -1.17 12.13
CA PHE A 76 5.13 -1.50 13.18
C PHE A 76 4.75 -2.79 13.91
N ILE A 77 3.48 -2.95 14.29
CA ILE A 77 2.99 -4.17 14.95
C ILE A 77 3.20 -5.40 14.07
N ARG A 78 2.88 -5.33 12.78
CA ARG A 78 3.09 -6.44 11.83
C ARG A 78 4.57 -6.80 11.69
N ILE A 79 5.44 -5.79 11.63
CA ILE A 79 6.88 -6.00 11.54
C ILE A 79 7.41 -6.63 12.83
N ASP A 80 6.94 -6.21 14.01
CA ASP A 80 7.33 -6.84 15.28
C ASP A 80 6.99 -8.33 15.31
N GLU A 81 5.77 -8.71 14.90
CA GLU A 81 5.34 -10.11 14.78
C GLU A 81 6.24 -10.92 13.82
N MET A 82 6.76 -10.29 12.78
CA MET A 82 7.70 -10.91 11.84
C MET A 82 9.11 -11.00 12.42
N LEU A 83 9.56 -9.98 13.14
CA LEU A 83 10.88 -9.95 13.78
C LEU A 83 11.02 -11.02 14.86
N GLU A 84 9.95 -11.32 15.60
CA GLU A 84 9.94 -12.41 16.58
C GLU A 84 10.25 -13.78 15.95
N LYS A 85 9.81 -14.01 14.71
CA LYS A 85 9.92 -15.30 14.01
C LYS A 85 11.14 -15.38 13.11
N PHE A 86 11.45 -14.28 12.44
CA PHE A 86 12.35 -14.24 11.29
C PHE A 86 13.37 -13.09 11.36
N GLY A 87 13.35 -12.32 12.45
CA GLY A 87 14.19 -11.13 12.59
C GLY A 87 15.67 -11.44 12.76
N SER A 88 16.50 -10.54 12.26
CA SER A 88 17.95 -10.51 12.51
C SER A 88 18.31 -9.32 13.39
N ALA A 89 19.51 -9.30 13.96
CA ALA A 89 20.00 -8.15 14.71
C ALA A 89 20.10 -6.88 13.84
N GLN A 90 20.36 -7.05 12.54
CA GLN A 90 20.32 -5.94 11.60
C GLN A 90 18.89 -5.42 11.42
N HIS A 91 17.92 -6.32 11.27
CA HIS A 91 16.52 -5.95 11.14
C HIS A 91 16.01 -5.18 12.36
N GLN A 92 16.38 -5.63 13.56
CA GLN A 92 16.03 -4.95 14.81
C GLN A 92 16.59 -3.51 14.87
N ARG A 93 17.83 -3.30 14.43
CA ARG A 93 18.42 -1.95 14.38
C ARG A 93 17.72 -1.06 13.36
N GLN A 94 17.36 -1.60 12.20
CA GLN A 94 16.68 -0.84 11.16
C GLN A 94 15.28 -0.39 11.62
N ILE A 95 14.50 -1.29 12.24
CA ILE A 95 13.16 -0.92 12.72
C ILE A 95 13.25 0.10 13.86
N GLU A 96 14.25 0.01 14.74
CA GLU A 96 14.46 0.97 15.83
C GLU A 96 14.76 2.37 15.28
N ASN A 97 15.58 2.47 14.22
CA ASN A 97 15.82 3.74 13.54
C ASN A 97 14.53 4.32 12.93
N LEU A 98 13.67 3.49 12.35
CA LEU A 98 12.37 3.94 11.82
C LEU A 98 11.42 4.38 12.93
N ARG A 99 11.45 3.73 14.10
CA ARG A 99 10.68 4.15 15.29
C ARG A 99 11.14 5.49 15.82
N ASN A 100 12.45 5.70 15.94
CA ASN A 100 13.01 6.98 16.35
C ASN A 100 12.59 8.09 15.39
N ARG A 101 12.71 7.85 14.09
CA ARG A 101 12.23 8.79 13.08
C ARG A 101 10.72 9.04 13.17
N TYR A 102 9.90 8.02 13.45
CA TYR A 102 8.46 8.21 13.68
C TYR A 102 8.19 9.10 14.90
N GLY A 103 8.91 8.90 16.00
CA GLY A 103 8.81 9.71 17.21
C GLY A 103 9.24 11.17 17.02
N GLU A 104 10.15 11.43 16.09
CA GLU A 104 10.56 12.78 15.69
C GLU A 104 9.51 13.50 14.81
N LEU A 105 8.57 12.77 14.19
CA LEU A 105 7.46 13.37 13.43
C LEU A 105 6.40 13.96 14.36
N GLY A 106 6.62 15.21 14.78
CA GLY A 106 5.66 16.01 15.54
C GLY A 106 4.42 16.45 14.74
N GLU A 107 3.58 17.28 15.35
CA GLU A 107 2.33 17.79 14.76
C GLU A 107 2.53 18.63 13.47
N SER A 108 3.72 19.19 13.28
CA SER A 108 4.06 20.00 12.10
C SER A 108 4.59 19.18 10.92
N ALA A 109 4.75 17.85 11.08
CA ALA A 109 5.27 17.00 10.02
C ALA A 109 4.31 16.94 8.83
N SER A 110 4.86 16.98 7.62
CA SER A 110 4.08 16.92 6.39
C SER A 110 3.59 15.50 6.09
N ALA A 111 2.46 15.38 5.40
CA ALA A 111 1.97 14.10 4.90
C ALA A 111 3.02 13.35 4.04
N LYS A 112 3.89 14.10 3.35
CA LYS A 112 4.99 13.53 2.56
C LYS A 112 5.99 12.75 3.43
N GLU A 113 6.31 13.26 4.62
CA GLU A 113 7.23 12.62 5.55
C GLU A 113 6.65 11.31 6.10
N PHE A 114 5.36 11.32 6.46
CA PHE A 114 4.64 10.10 6.85
C PHE A 114 4.55 9.08 5.71
N LYS A 115 4.21 9.51 4.49
CA LYS A 115 4.17 8.62 3.32
C LYS A 115 5.53 7.97 3.08
N LYS A 116 6.62 8.73 3.19
CA LYS A 116 7.97 8.19 3.05
C LYS A 116 8.28 7.17 4.13
N LEU A 117 7.97 7.46 5.40
CA LEU A 117 8.16 6.50 6.48
C LEU A 117 7.35 5.22 6.27
N SER A 118 6.10 5.34 5.81
CA SER A 118 5.27 4.18 5.45
C SER A 118 5.88 3.34 4.33
N GLN A 119 6.51 3.97 3.32
CA GLN A 119 7.23 3.27 2.27
C GLN A 119 8.47 2.56 2.82
N ASP A 120 9.24 3.21 3.68
CA ASP A 120 10.42 2.63 4.31
C ASP A 120 10.05 1.39 5.17
N LEU A 121 8.91 1.43 5.86
CA LEU A 121 8.37 0.26 6.59
C LEU A 121 7.94 -0.87 5.66
N ALA A 122 7.30 -0.55 4.52
CA ALA A 122 6.94 -1.55 3.53
C ALA A 122 8.18 -2.25 2.94
N THR A 123 9.23 -1.48 2.64
CA THR A 123 10.54 -2.00 2.21
C THR A 123 11.12 -2.93 3.27
N MET A 124 11.15 -2.50 4.53
CA MET A 124 11.63 -3.30 5.66
C MET A 124 10.91 -4.64 5.79
N ARG A 125 9.58 -4.65 5.63
CA ARG A 125 8.78 -5.87 5.63
C ARG A 125 9.20 -6.82 4.51
N ILE A 126 9.40 -6.28 3.31
CA ILE A 126 9.86 -7.07 2.16
C ILE A 126 11.25 -7.64 2.44
N ASP A 127 12.18 -6.87 2.99
CA ASP A 127 13.54 -7.34 3.29
C ASP A 127 13.52 -8.54 4.25
N ILE A 128 12.74 -8.47 5.33
CA ILE A 128 12.58 -9.60 6.27
C ILE A 128 12.02 -10.84 5.56
N LEU A 129 11.03 -10.67 4.67
CA LEU A 129 10.46 -11.77 3.90
C LEU A 129 11.45 -12.31 2.85
N ALA A 130 12.25 -11.45 2.24
CA ALA A 130 13.25 -11.80 1.22
C ALA A 130 14.37 -12.68 1.79
N ASP A 131 14.55 -12.73 3.09
CA ASP A 131 15.44 -13.68 3.76
C ASP A 131 14.81 -15.07 3.95
N GLN A 132 13.49 -15.18 3.80
CA GLN A 132 12.77 -16.44 3.99
C GLN A 132 12.65 -17.23 2.68
N PRO A 133 13.08 -18.51 2.63
CA PRO A 133 12.91 -19.37 1.46
C PRO A 133 11.47 -19.42 0.93
N ALA A 134 10.49 -19.52 1.85
CA ALA A 134 9.07 -19.65 1.51
C ALA A 134 8.54 -18.45 0.71
N PHE A 135 9.06 -17.24 0.95
CA PHE A 135 8.68 -16.05 0.18
C PHE A 135 8.97 -16.24 -1.31
N TRP A 136 10.17 -16.74 -1.64
CA TRP A 136 10.59 -16.97 -3.02
C TRP A 136 9.84 -18.11 -3.69
N VAL A 137 9.43 -19.13 -2.93
CA VAL A 137 8.59 -20.21 -3.44
C VAL A 137 7.23 -19.66 -3.89
N VAL A 138 6.57 -18.86 -3.04
CA VAL A 138 5.30 -18.21 -3.37
C VAL A 138 5.47 -17.29 -4.58
N TRP A 139 6.60 -16.58 -4.65
CA TRP A 139 6.90 -15.71 -5.78
C TRP A 139 7.05 -16.45 -7.11
N LEU A 140 7.78 -17.58 -7.10
CA LEU A 140 7.92 -18.44 -8.27
C LEU A 140 6.55 -18.99 -8.73
N GLN A 141 5.68 -19.37 -7.79
CA GLN A 141 4.32 -19.83 -8.09
C GLN A 141 3.48 -18.72 -8.73
N HIS A 142 3.58 -17.48 -8.20
CA HIS A 142 2.85 -16.35 -8.76
C HIS A 142 3.35 -16.00 -10.18
N LEU A 143 4.66 -16.07 -10.43
CA LEU A 143 5.22 -15.93 -11.78
C LEU A 143 4.74 -17.04 -12.73
N TYR A 144 4.60 -18.27 -12.23
CA TYR A 144 4.08 -19.38 -13.02
C TYR A 144 2.65 -19.13 -13.50
N GLN A 145 1.80 -18.51 -12.68
CA GLN A 145 0.44 -18.11 -13.08
C GLN A 145 0.44 -17.09 -14.22
N LYS A 146 1.48 -16.24 -14.30
CA LYS A 146 1.67 -15.26 -15.38
C LYS A 146 2.56 -15.77 -16.52
N ARG A 147 2.93 -17.05 -16.54
CA ARG A 147 3.79 -17.63 -17.58
C ARG A 147 3.30 -17.31 -18.99
N ALA A 148 2.00 -17.37 -19.24
CA ALA A 148 1.42 -17.15 -20.56
C ALA A 148 1.62 -15.72 -21.11
N THR A 149 1.88 -14.74 -20.22
CA THR A 149 2.12 -13.36 -20.64
C THR A 149 3.59 -13.08 -20.93
N MET A 150 4.50 -14.03 -20.68
CA MET A 150 5.93 -13.83 -20.87
C MET A 150 6.31 -13.82 -22.36
N GLN A 151 7.21 -12.91 -22.72
CA GLN A 151 7.64 -12.67 -24.10
C GLN A 151 8.39 -13.88 -24.71
N ASN A 152 9.09 -14.66 -23.89
CA ASN A 152 9.81 -15.85 -24.32
C ASN A 152 9.43 -17.08 -23.46
N LEU A 153 8.43 -17.83 -23.93
CA LEU A 153 7.91 -18.99 -23.21
C LEU A 153 8.92 -20.14 -23.06
N ALA A 154 9.79 -20.34 -24.06
CA ALA A 154 10.80 -21.39 -24.01
C ALA A 154 11.85 -21.10 -22.92
N GLU A 155 12.27 -19.84 -22.83
CA GLU A 155 13.19 -19.39 -21.78
C GLU A 155 12.51 -19.40 -20.40
N ALA A 156 11.24 -18.99 -20.32
CA ALA A 156 10.46 -19.09 -19.10
C ALA A 156 10.38 -20.54 -18.58
N ASP A 157 10.12 -21.52 -19.45
CA ASP A 157 10.09 -22.95 -19.08
C ASP A 157 11.44 -23.48 -18.59
N ARG A 158 12.52 -23.01 -19.18
CA ARG A 158 13.88 -23.34 -18.73
C ARG A 158 14.10 -22.79 -17.33
N LEU A 159 13.75 -21.52 -17.10
CA LEU A 159 13.88 -20.85 -15.82
C LEU A 159 12.99 -21.47 -14.74
N PHE A 160 11.73 -21.82 -15.02
CA PHE A 160 10.87 -22.49 -14.04
C PHE A 160 11.43 -23.85 -13.61
N ARG A 161 11.98 -24.64 -14.55
CA ARG A 161 12.66 -25.91 -14.22
C ARG A 161 13.91 -25.68 -13.37
N GLN A 162 14.69 -24.64 -13.66
CA GLN A 162 15.83 -24.26 -12.83
C GLN A 162 15.41 -23.80 -11.43
N GLY A 163 14.33 -23.02 -11.34
CA GLY A 163 13.74 -22.60 -10.07
C GLY A 163 13.34 -23.80 -9.22
N ALA A 164 12.67 -24.80 -9.82
CA ALA A 164 12.34 -26.06 -9.16
C ALA A 164 13.58 -26.81 -8.65
N ALA A 165 14.61 -26.95 -9.49
CA ALA A 165 15.86 -27.59 -9.08
C ALA A 165 16.58 -26.83 -7.94
N PHE A 166 16.56 -25.48 -7.97
CA PHE A 166 17.13 -24.68 -6.89
C PHE A 166 16.33 -24.78 -5.59
N MET A 167 15.00 -24.94 -5.64
CA MET A 167 14.19 -25.23 -4.46
C MET A 167 14.57 -26.58 -3.85
N GLU A 168 14.69 -27.64 -4.67
CA GLU A 168 15.09 -28.98 -4.20
C GLU A 168 16.49 -28.98 -3.58
N ALA A 169 17.41 -28.18 -4.13
CA ALA A 169 18.77 -28.03 -3.62
C ALA A 169 18.90 -27.03 -2.45
N ASN A 170 17.79 -26.43 -1.97
CA ASN A 170 17.78 -25.34 -0.98
C ASN A 170 18.73 -24.17 -1.35
N ASN A 171 18.91 -23.92 -2.64
CA ASN A 171 19.77 -22.86 -3.17
C ASN A 171 18.97 -21.58 -3.38
N ILE A 172 18.74 -20.84 -2.29
CA ILE A 172 17.93 -19.61 -2.29
C ILE A 172 18.52 -18.55 -3.23
N GLN A 173 19.84 -18.43 -3.30
CA GLN A 173 20.49 -17.46 -4.18
C GLN A 173 20.27 -17.78 -5.66
N GLY A 174 20.30 -19.06 -6.03
CA GLY A 174 19.93 -19.52 -7.36
C GLY A 174 18.46 -19.19 -7.68
N LEU A 175 17.55 -19.49 -6.74
CA LEU A 175 16.13 -19.20 -6.88
C LEU A 175 15.84 -17.70 -7.06
N LYS A 176 16.46 -16.83 -6.26
CA LYS A 176 16.37 -15.36 -6.39
C LYS A 176 16.75 -14.92 -7.81
N LYS A 177 17.89 -15.38 -8.32
CA LYS A 177 18.37 -15.04 -9.68
C LYS A 177 17.41 -15.51 -10.77
N THR A 178 16.89 -16.73 -10.65
CA THR A 178 15.88 -17.25 -11.60
C THR A 178 14.62 -16.40 -11.61
N ILE A 179 14.15 -15.98 -10.43
CA ILE A 179 12.97 -15.12 -10.29
C ILE A 179 13.18 -13.76 -10.96
N VAL A 180 14.35 -13.16 -10.81
CA VAL A 180 14.70 -11.90 -11.49
C VAL A 180 14.66 -12.07 -13.01
N ALA A 181 15.30 -13.13 -13.52
CA ALA A 181 15.29 -13.42 -14.95
C ALA A 181 13.86 -13.67 -15.48
N LEU A 182 12.98 -14.31 -14.70
CA LEU A 182 11.57 -14.49 -15.05
C LEU A 182 10.80 -13.17 -15.09
N LEU A 183 11.09 -12.23 -14.18
CA LEU A 183 10.48 -10.89 -14.20
C LEU A 183 10.87 -10.11 -15.45
N GLU A 184 12.10 -10.24 -15.93
CA GLU A 184 12.58 -9.61 -17.18
C GLU A 184 11.87 -10.13 -18.43
N LEU A 185 11.25 -11.32 -18.37
CA LEU A 185 10.47 -11.88 -19.47
C LEU A 185 9.03 -11.37 -19.50
N LEU A 186 8.56 -10.68 -18.46
CA LEU A 186 7.22 -10.10 -18.45
C LEU A 186 7.17 -8.79 -19.26
N PRO A 187 6.00 -8.46 -19.84
CA PRO A 187 5.74 -7.12 -20.37
C PRO A 187 6.01 -6.05 -19.32
N GLU A 188 6.49 -4.88 -19.75
CA GLU A 188 6.96 -3.82 -18.86
C GLU A 188 5.87 -3.34 -17.90
N ASP A 189 4.63 -3.22 -18.36
CA ASP A 189 3.45 -2.87 -17.56
C ASP A 189 3.17 -3.89 -16.44
N VAL A 190 3.25 -5.18 -16.76
CA VAL A 190 3.02 -6.29 -15.81
C VAL A 190 4.19 -6.43 -14.83
N SER A 191 5.43 -6.28 -15.32
CA SER A 191 6.64 -6.30 -14.50
C SER A 191 6.64 -5.16 -13.49
N GLU A 192 6.31 -3.93 -13.91
CA GLU A 192 6.28 -2.76 -13.03
C GLU A 192 5.19 -2.85 -11.97
N GLU A 193 4.02 -3.41 -12.29
CA GLU A 193 2.97 -3.68 -11.30
C GLU A 193 3.47 -4.67 -10.23
N MET A 194 4.11 -5.77 -10.65
CA MET A 194 4.65 -6.77 -9.73
C MET A 194 5.80 -6.22 -8.87
N LYS A 195 6.69 -5.42 -9.45
CA LYS A 195 7.78 -4.77 -8.73
C LYS A 195 7.25 -3.77 -7.70
N ARG A 196 6.27 -2.93 -8.05
CA ARG A 196 5.64 -1.98 -7.11
C ARG A 196 4.91 -2.66 -5.96
N GLY A 197 4.31 -3.82 -6.20
CA GLY A 197 3.58 -4.56 -5.17
C GLY A 197 4.47 -5.25 -4.14
N TYR A 198 5.65 -5.74 -4.56
CA TYR A 198 6.40 -6.72 -3.75
C TYR A 198 7.93 -6.62 -3.78
N CYS A 199 8.53 -5.98 -4.80
CA CYS A 199 9.98 -5.94 -4.96
C CYS A 199 10.57 -4.52 -4.97
N SER A 200 9.79 -3.48 -4.67
CA SER A 200 10.26 -2.09 -4.72
C SER A 200 11.37 -1.78 -3.70
N GLY A 201 11.60 -2.67 -2.73
CA GLY A 201 12.68 -2.59 -1.75
C GLY A 201 13.83 -3.57 -1.96
N ILE A 202 13.68 -4.58 -2.83
CA ILE A 202 14.73 -5.57 -3.05
C ILE A 202 15.77 -4.97 -3.97
N THR A 203 16.92 -4.61 -3.40
CA THR A 203 18.08 -4.24 -4.22
C THR A 203 18.63 -5.53 -4.82
N LEU A 204 18.51 -5.67 -6.15
CA LEU A 204 19.01 -6.83 -6.91
C LEU A 204 20.53 -6.81 -7.06
#